data_AF-A0A8K0WCC9-F1
#
_entry.id   AF-A0A8K0WCC9-F1
#
_cell.length_a   1.000
_cell.length_b   1.000
_cell.length_c   1.000
_cell.angle_alpha   90.00
_cell.angle_beta   90.00
_cell.angle_gamma   90.00
#
_symmetry.space_group_name_H-M   'P 1'
#
loop_
_entity.id
_entity.type
_entity.pdbx_description
1 polymer ?
#
loop_
_entity_poly.entity_id
_entity_poly.type
_entity_poly.pdbx_seq_one_letter_code
_entity_poly.pdbx_strand_id
1 'polypeptide(L)'
;MLCYVYFSSGGPQLDKDHAEYSIVVLIGCGPVGISALIAALEYKPKAILAVDGIESRLSLAKILGAEPWNYLTQKDDIERQVKELSDGRGADVIIEVVGHSSALDMGFKLLRPWGIVSTVGVHNERSHGSATKLTERILPLRWEDVQFELYNSDHNATE
;
A
#
# COMPACT_ATOMS: atom_id res chain seq x y z
N MET A 1 -3.53 16.59 12.26
CA MET A 1 -2.62 15.44 12.03
C MET A 1 -3.11 14.72 10.78
N LEU A 2 -2.72 15.22 9.60
CA LEU A 2 -2.97 14.58 8.31
C LEU A 2 -1.63 13.97 7.88
N CYS A 3 -1.57 12.65 7.79
CA CYS A 3 -0.40 11.95 7.28
C CYS A 3 -0.44 12.04 5.75
N TYR A 4 0.26 13.02 5.17
CA TYR A 4 0.53 13.01 3.74
C TYR A 4 1.74 12.12 3.48
N VAL A 5 1.53 11.00 2.80
CA VAL A 5 2.65 10.23 2.24
C VAL A 5 3.10 10.96 0.98
N TYR A 6 4.10 11.84 1.11
CA TYR A 6 4.72 12.48 -0.04
C TYR A 6 5.73 11.53 -0.67
N PHE A 7 5.47 11.13 -1.93
CA PHE A 7 6.43 10.43 -2.77
C PHE A 7 7.24 11.48 -3.56
N SER A 8 8.35 11.95 -3.00
CA SER A 8 9.26 12.88 -3.69
C SER A 8 10.41 12.11 -4.33
N SER A 9 10.27 11.77 -5.62
CA SER A 9 11.37 11.64 -6.61
C SER A 9 10.89 10.98 -7.90
N GLY A 10 10.70 11.77 -8.97
CA GLY A 10 10.90 11.43 -10.40
C GLY A 10 10.28 10.17 -11.06
N GLY A 11 9.70 9.22 -10.33
CA GLY A 11 9.02 8.03 -10.85
C GLY A 11 7.53 8.28 -11.13
N PRO A 12 6.78 7.31 -11.65
CA PRO A 12 5.34 7.46 -11.81
C PRO A 12 4.69 7.66 -10.42
N GLN A 13 4.10 8.83 -10.18
CA GLN A 13 3.30 9.08 -8.98
C GLN A 13 1.86 8.59 -9.18
N LEU A 14 1.21 8.23 -8.06
CA LEU A 14 -0.24 8.25 -7.98
C LEU A 14 -0.71 9.71 -8.05
N ASP A 15 -0.88 10.19 -9.25
CA ASP A 15 -1.67 11.37 -9.54
C ASP A 15 -3.16 11.03 -9.30
N LYS A 16 -3.96 12.00 -8.83
CA LYS A 16 -5.40 11.83 -8.56
C LYS A 16 -6.17 11.37 -9.78
N ASP A 17 -5.75 11.74 -10.99
CA ASP A 17 -6.38 11.35 -12.25
C ASP A 17 -6.12 9.86 -12.57
N HIS A 18 -5.00 9.31 -12.11
CA HIS A 18 -4.66 7.89 -12.25
C HIS A 18 -5.16 7.04 -11.09
N ALA A 19 -5.38 7.65 -9.92
CA ALA A 19 -5.86 6.96 -8.74
C ALA A 19 -7.22 6.31 -8.98
N GLU A 20 -8.14 6.96 -9.70
CA GLU A 20 -9.50 6.44 -9.96
C GLU A 20 -9.54 5.06 -10.63
N TYR A 21 -8.49 4.66 -11.36
CA TYR A 21 -8.37 3.34 -12.00
C TYR A 21 -7.46 2.36 -11.25
N SER A 22 -6.87 2.82 -10.15
CA SER A 22 -5.84 2.10 -9.41
C SER A 22 -6.44 1.10 -8.42
N ILE A 23 -5.85 -0.09 -8.38
CA ILE A 23 -6.11 -1.09 -7.35
C ILE A 23 -5.03 -1.01 -6.29
N VAL A 24 -5.46 -0.69 -5.06
CA VAL A 24 -4.57 -0.58 -3.90
C VAL A 24 -4.77 -1.81 -3.02
N VAL A 25 -3.68 -2.44 -2.57
CA VAL A 25 -3.72 -3.50 -1.56
C VAL A 25 -3.01 -3.01 -0.32
N LEU A 26 -3.73 -2.95 0.80
CA LEU A 26 -3.20 -2.63 2.11
C LEU A 26 -2.96 -3.92 2.89
N ILE A 27 -1.71 -4.22 3.23
CA ILE A 27 -1.33 -5.40 4.01
C ILE A 27 -1.03 -4.97 5.43
N GLY A 28 -1.92 -5.37 6.35
CA GLY A 28 -1.90 -5.01 7.76
C GLY A 28 -2.88 -3.88 8.08
N CYS A 29 -3.92 -4.20 8.85
CA CYS A 29 -4.97 -3.26 9.31
C CYS A 29 -4.76 -2.86 10.78
N GLY A 30 -3.48 -2.75 11.21
CA GLY A 30 -3.13 -2.18 12.52
C GLY A 30 -3.36 -0.66 12.58
N PRO A 31 -3.00 0.01 13.68
CA PRO A 31 -3.21 1.46 13.83
C PRO A 31 -2.60 2.28 12.68
N VAL A 32 -1.37 1.97 12.28
CA VAL A 32 -0.70 2.63 11.14
C VAL A 32 -1.38 2.27 9.82
N GLY A 33 -1.79 1.01 9.66
CA GLY A 33 -2.51 0.55 8.46
C GLY A 33 -3.86 1.25 8.27
N ILE A 34 -4.65 1.41 9.33
CA ILE A 34 -5.91 2.15 9.28
C ILE A 34 -5.67 3.64 8.97
N SER A 35 -4.63 4.25 9.53
CA SER A 35 -4.24 5.61 9.16
C SER A 35 -3.88 5.71 7.68
N ALA A 36 -3.15 4.73 7.14
CA ALA A 36 -2.79 4.67 5.73
C ALA A 36 -4.02 4.43 4.84
N LEU A 37 -4.98 3.62 5.29
CA LEU A 37 -6.25 3.40 4.59
C LEU A 37 -7.01 4.71 4.42
N ILE A 38 -7.16 5.48 5.51
CA ILE A 38 -7.87 6.77 5.47
C ILE A 38 -7.17 7.72 4.49
N ALA A 39 -5.84 7.79 4.51
CA ALA A 39 -5.08 8.60 3.57
C ALA A 39 -5.26 8.12 2.12
N ALA A 40 -5.27 6.81 1.86
CA ALA A 40 -5.45 6.24 0.53
C ALA A 40 -6.86 6.51 -0.03
N LEU A 41 -7.89 6.52 0.82
CA LEU A 41 -9.27 6.80 0.42
C LEU A 41 -9.47 8.22 -0.11
N GLU A 42 -8.68 9.21 0.34
CA GLU A 42 -8.73 10.59 -0.16
C GLU A 42 -8.36 10.70 -1.65
N TYR A 43 -7.60 9.73 -2.17
CA TYR A 43 -7.25 9.63 -3.59
C TYR A 43 -8.35 8.96 -4.43
N LYS A 44 -9.40 8.43 -3.79
CA LYS A 44 -10.55 7.75 -4.43
C LYS A 44 -10.14 6.67 -5.42
N PRO A 45 -9.34 5.67 -5.01
CA PRO A 45 -8.97 4.59 -5.90
C PRO A 45 -10.17 3.75 -6.32
N LYS A 46 -10.06 3.04 -7.46
CA LYS A 46 -11.10 2.12 -7.96
C LYS A 46 -11.52 1.13 -6.88
N ALA A 47 -10.55 0.56 -6.18
CA ALA A 47 -10.78 -0.30 -5.02
C ALA A 47 -9.56 -0.30 -4.10
N ILE A 48 -9.81 -0.51 -2.80
CA ILE A 48 -8.79 -0.82 -1.81
C ILE A 48 -9.11 -2.17 -1.19
N LEU A 49 -8.20 -3.13 -1.32
CA LEU A 49 -8.28 -4.42 -0.66
C LEU A 49 -7.47 -4.38 0.64
N ALA A 50 -8.13 -4.52 1.78
CA ALA A 50 -7.52 -4.49 3.10
C ALA A 50 -7.30 -5.91 3.63
N VAL A 51 -6.04 -6.27 3.87
CA VAL A 51 -5.62 -7.63 4.21
C VAL A 51 -5.13 -7.68 5.66
N ASP A 52 -5.72 -8.53 6.49
CA ASP A 52 -5.30 -8.79 7.87
C ASP A 52 -5.78 -10.20 8.30
N GLY A 53 -5.35 -10.67 9.46
CA GLY A 53 -5.81 -11.94 10.05
C GLY A 53 -6.86 -11.73 11.14
N ILE A 54 -6.99 -10.51 11.65
CA ILE A 54 -7.88 -10.17 12.78
C ILE A 54 -9.17 -9.56 12.26
N GLU A 55 -10.28 -10.26 12.48
CA GLU A 55 -11.60 -9.90 11.95
C GLU A 55 -12.11 -8.53 12.42
N SER A 56 -11.80 -8.13 13.66
CA SER A 56 -12.20 -6.81 14.17
C SER A 56 -11.52 -5.65 13.43
N ARG A 57 -10.28 -5.84 12.96
CA ARG A 57 -9.55 -4.85 12.17
C ARG A 57 -10.10 -4.76 10.74
N LEU A 58 -10.41 -5.90 10.14
CA LEU A 58 -11.07 -5.98 8.84
C LEU A 58 -12.48 -5.37 8.86
N SER A 59 -13.23 -5.59 9.95
CA SER A 59 -14.55 -4.96 10.13
C SER A 59 -14.44 -3.45 10.14
N LEU A 60 -13.42 -2.88 10.79
CA LEU A 60 -13.16 -1.44 10.76
C LEU A 60 -12.76 -0.96 9.36
N ALA A 61 -11.87 -1.67 8.66
CA ALA A 61 -11.48 -1.34 7.30
C ALA A 61 -12.69 -1.35 6.34
N LYS A 62 -13.61 -2.31 6.52
CA LYS A 62 -14.88 -2.38 5.78
C LYS A 62 -15.77 -1.17 6.02
N ILE A 63 -15.91 -0.73 7.27
CA ILE A 63 -16.70 0.46 7.62
C ILE A 63 -16.13 1.71 6.95
N LEU A 64 -14.80 1.79 6.82
CA LEU A 64 -14.12 2.91 6.16
C LEU A 64 -14.22 2.87 4.63
N GLY A 65 -14.67 1.76 4.04
CA GLY A 65 -14.88 1.63 2.59
C GLY A 65 -13.86 0.76 1.86
N ALA A 66 -12.97 0.05 2.58
CA ALA A 66 -12.13 -0.96 1.97
C ALA A 66 -12.86 -2.31 1.83
N GLU A 67 -12.42 -3.13 0.89
CA GLU A 67 -12.84 -4.52 0.79
C GLU A 67 -11.99 -5.38 1.75
N PRO A 68 -12.58 -6.01 2.78
CA PRO A 68 -11.82 -6.78 3.74
C PRO A 68 -11.44 -8.16 3.21
N TRP A 69 -10.20 -8.56 3.44
CA TRP A 69 -9.67 -9.87 3.09
C TRP A 69 -8.96 -10.52 4.28
N ASN A 70 -9.48 -11.66 4.72
CA ASN A 70 -8.88 -12.41 5.83
C ASN A 70 -7.93 -13.49 5.31
N TYR A 71 -6.62 -13.24 5.39
CA TYR A 71 -5.62 -14.18 4.87
C TYR A 71 -5.48 -15.45 5.72
N LEU A 72 -6.11 -15.56 6.89
CA LEU A 72 -6.10 -16.81 7.66
C LEU A 72 -7.19 -17.79 7.19
N THR A 73 -8.30 -17.26 6.66
CA THR A 73 -9.44 -18.06 6.21
C THR A 73 -9.56 -18.15 4.68
N GLN A 74 -8.93 -17.22 3.94
CA GLN A 74 -9.05 -17.08 2.48
C GLN A 74 -7.67 -17.07 1.79
N LYS A 75 -6.75 -17.95 2.18
CA LYS A 75 -5.33 -17.90 1.70
C LYS A 75 -5.16 -17.97 0.19
N ASP A 76 -5.96 -18.78 -0.50
CA ASP A 76 -5.63 -19.22 -1.86
C ASP A 76 -6.22 -18.35 -2.97
N ASP A 77 -6.97 -17.29 -2.63
CA ASP A 77 -7.78 -16.54 -3.59
C ASP A 77 -7.45 -15.05 -3.72
N ILE A 78 -6.52 -14.53 -2.91
CA ILE A 78 -6.23 -13.08 -2.92
C ILE A 78 -5.69 -12.60 -4.27
N GLU A 79 -4.86 -13.41 -4.93
CA GLU A 79 -4.33 -13.09 -6.26
C GLU A 79 -5.46 -13.05 -7.30
N ARG A 80 -6.44 -13.95 -7.18
CA ARG A 80 -7.61 -13.95 -8.05
C ARG A 80 -8.45 -12.70 -7.81
N GLN A 81 -8.71 -12.35 -6.54
CA GLN A 81 -9.48 -11.15 -6.19
C GLN A 81 -8.84 -9.88 -6.75
N VAL A 82 -7.53 -9.71 -6.54
CA VAL A 82 -6.79 -8.56 -7.08
C VAL A 82 -6.87 -8.52 -8.61
N LYS A 83 -6.75 -9.67 -9.28
CA LYS A 83 -6.89 -9.76 -10.75
C LYS A 83 -8.31 -9.44 -11.22
N GLU A 84 -9.34 -9.90 -10.54
CA GLU A 84 -10.74 -9.58 -10.86
C GLU A 84 -11.01 -8.07 -10.74
N LEU A 85 -10.50 -7.42 -9.70
CA LEU A 85 -10.63 -5.98 -9.50
C LEU A 85 -9.82 -5.15 -10.53
N SER A 86 -8.66 -5.66 -10.96
CA SER A 86 -7.70 -4.96 -11.84
C SER A 86 -7.81 -5.32 -13.31
N ASP A 87 -8.82 -6.08 -13.72
CA ASP A 87 -8.98 -6.58 -15.10
C ASP A 87 -7.76 -7.43 -15.56
N GLY A 88 -7.21 -8.23 -14.64
CA GLY A 88 -6.10 -9.16 -14.84
C GLY A 88 -4.71 -8.57 -14.68
N ARG A 89 -4.58 -7.26 -14.42
CA ARG A 89 -3.27 -6.55 -14.37
C ARG A 89 -2.46 -6.82 -13.11
N GLY A 90 -3.12 -6.99 -11.96
CA GLY A 90 -2.49 -6.96 -10.64
C GLY A 90 -2.68 -5.60 -9.95
N ALA A 91 -2.22 -5.50 -8.70
CA ALA A 91 -2.33 -4.28 -7.91
C ALA A 91 -1.38 -3.21 -8.43
N ASP A 92 -1.89 -1.99 -8.62
CA ASP A 92 -1.09 -0.83 -8.99
C ASP A 92 -0.23 -0.36 -7.80
N VAL A 93 -0.74 -0.53 -6.58
CA VAL A 93 -0.09 -0.06 -5.35
C VAL A 93 -0.22 -1.10 -4.24
N ILE A 94 0.89 -1.39 -3.57
CA ILE A 94 0.92 -2.15 -2.32
C ILE A 94 1.35 -1.23 -1.19
N ILE A 95 0.58 -1.22 -0.11
CA ILE A 95 0.93 -0.56 1.16
C ILE A 95 1.16 -1.68 2.18
N GLU A 96 2.41 -1.91 2.55
CA GLU A 96 2.81 -2.97 3.48
C GLU A 96 3.18 -2.35 4.84
N VAL A 97 2.47 -2.76 5.90
CA VAL A 97 2.55 -2.14 7.24
C VAL A 97 2.69 -3.18 8.36
N VAL A 98 3.17 -4.39 8.03
CA VAL A 98 3.34 -5.51 8.96
C VAL A 98 4.80 -5.66 9.39
N GLY A 99 5.75 -5.54 8.46
CA GLY A 99 7.19 -5.70 8.71
C GLY A 99 7.67 -7.16 8.69
N HIS A 100 6.86 -8.08 8.19
CA HIS A 100 7.23 -9.48 8.01
C HIS A 100 7.59 -9.77 6.55
N SER A 101 8.67 -10.53 6.33
CA SER A 101 9.12 -10.94 4.98
C SER A 101 8.01 -11.58 4.15
N SER A 102 7.16 -12.40 4.77
CA SER A 102 6.02 -13.05 4.10
C SER A 102 4.94 -12.07 3.61
N ALA A 103 4.74 -10.97 4.32
CA ALA A 103 3.81 -9.92 3.91
C ALA A 103 4.36 -9.15 2.71
N LEU A 104 5.67 -8.86 2.72
CA LEU A 104 6.34 -8.20 1.62
C LEU A 104 6.39 -9.07 0.35
N ASP A 105 6.69 -10.37 0.48
CA ASP A 105 6.67 -11.33 -0.63
C ASP A 105 5.26 -11.47 -1.24
N MET A 106 4.22 -11.47 -0.39
CA MET A 106 2.83 -11.40 -0.86
C MET A 106 2.58 -10.12 -1.66
N GLY A 107 3.04 -8.97 -1.16
CA GLY A 107 2.96 -7.69 -1.86
C GLY A 107 3.55 -7.76 -3.26
N PHE A 108 4.80 -8.23 -3.38
CA PHE A 108 5.45 -8.38 -4.69
C PHE A 108 4.74 -9.35 -5.63
N LYS A 109 4.14 -10.42 -5.10
CA LYS A 109 3.38 -11.37 -5.91
C LYS A 109 2.11 -10.74 -6.49
N LEU A 110 1.46 -9.85 -5.76
CA LEU A 110 0.22 -9.19 -6.17
C LEU A 110 0.44 -7.97 -7.09
N LEU A 111 1.65 -7.41 -7.04
CA LEU A 111 2.00 -6.19 -7.76
C LEU A 111 2.07 -6.42 -9.28
N ARG A 112 1.51 -5.48 -10.04
CA ARG A 112 1.67 -5.43 -11.50
C ARG A 112 3.07 -4.96 -11.91
N PRO A 113 3.50 -5.18 -13.17
CA PRO A 113 4.65 -4.47 -13.73
C PRO A 113 4.47 -2.95 -13.61
N TRP A 114 5.54 -2.27 -13.17
CA TRP A 114 5.59 -0.82 -12.91
C TRP A 114 4.67 -0.34 -11.77
N GLY A 115 4.16 -1.26 -10.94
CA GLY A 115 3.44 -0.90 -9.73
C GLY A 115 4.37 -0.37 -8.63
N ILE A 116 3.77 0.24 -7.61
CA ILE A 116 4.46 0.86 -6.48
C ILE A 116 4.29 -0.01 -5.23
N VAL A 117 5.38 -0.24 -4.49
CA VAL A 117 5.32 -0.83 -3.15
C VAL A 117 5.82 0.21 -2.15
N SER A 118 4.94 0.62 -1.24
CA SER A 118 5.27 1.42 -0.08
C SER A 118 5.31 0.52 1.14
N THR A 119 6.50 0.25 1.67
CA THR A 119 6.67 -0.52 2.90
C THR A 119 6.99 0.43 4.06
N VAL A 120 6.31 0.21 5.18
CA VAL A 120 6.47 0.99 6.43
C VAL A 120 6.88 0.07 7.59
N GLY A 121 6.66 -1.25 7.45
CA GLY A 121 7.00 -2.23 8.47
C GLY A 121 8.51 -2.35 8.69
N VAL A 122 8.92 -2.50 9.95
CA VAL A 122 10.33 -2.72 10.31
C VAL A 122 10.66 -4.20 10.12
N HIS A 123 11.55 -4.50 9.17
CA HIS A 123 11.95 -5.86 8.83
C HIS A 123 13.24 -6.23 9.56
N ASN A 124 13.13 -7.07 10.60
CA ASN A 124 14.28 -7.51 11.40
C ASN A 124 14.98 -8.78 10.85
N GLU A 125 14.41 -9.40 9.81
CA GLU A 125 14.95 -10.58 9.16
C GLU A 125 15.56 -10.20 7.81
N ARG A 126 16.70 -10.81 7.46
CA ARG A 126 17.18 -10.76 6.06
C ARG A 126 16.15 -11.46 5.19
N SER A 127 15.47 -10.71 4.34
CA SER A 127 14.61 -11.22 3.28
C SER A 127 15.45 -12.06 2.32
N HIS A 128 15.54 -13.37 2.60
CA HIS A 128 16.25 -14.32 1.76
C HIS A 128 15.40 -14.56 0.51
N GLY A 129 15.72 -13.87 -0.60
CA GLY A 129 15.32 -14.32 -1.92
C GLY A 129 14.56 -13.34 -2.83
N SER A 130 14.27 -12.10 -2.41
CA SER A 130 13.55 -11.14 -3.28
C SER A 130 14.42 -9.99 -3.82
N ALA A 131 15.47 -9.57 -3.12
CA ALA A 131 16.34 -8.45 -3.53
C ALA A 131 17.00 -8.63 -4.92
N THR A 132 17.38 -9.85 -5.29
CA THR A 132 18.08 -10.13 -6.57
C THR A 132 17.14 -10.30 -7.77
N LYS A 133 15.84 -10.55 -7.55
CA LYS A 133 14.83 -10.53 -8.64
C LYS A 133 14.28 -9.12 -8.90
N LEU A 134 14.53 -8.18 -7.98
CA LEU A 134 13.98 -6.82 -7.99
C LEU A 134 14.70 -5.86 -8.95
N THR A 135 16.00 -6.05 -9.20
CA THR A 135 16.78 -5.13 -10.05
C THR A 135 16.38 -5.13 -11.52
N GLU A 136 15.65 -6.14 -12.00
CA GLU A 136 15.24 -6.24 -13.42
C GLU A 136 13.83 -5.74 -13.71
N ARG A 137 13.01 -5.42 -12.69
CA ARG A 137 11.60 -5.04 -12.92
C ARG A 137 11.15 -3.74 -12.28
N ILE A 138 11.78 -3.27 -11.20
CA ILE A 138 11.35 -2.06 -10.48
C ILE A 138 12.56 -1.45 -9.75
N LEU A 139 12.97 -0.23 -10.09
CA LEU A 139 13.78 0.63 -9.22
C LEU A 139 13.44 2.11 -9.46
N PRO A 140 13.59 3.03 -8.46
CA PRO A 140 13.97 2.83 -7.07
C PRO A 140 12.95 3.44 -6.08
N LEU A 141 12.69 2.78 -4.94
CA LEU A 141 12.29 3.50 -3.74
C LEU A 141 13.20 3.04 -2.61
N ARG A 142 14.00 3.97 -2.09
CA ARG A 142 14.78 3.78 -0.87
C ARG A 142 13.98 4.36 0.29
N TRP A 143 14.23 3.81 1.48
CA TRP A 143 13.63 4.28 2.74
C TRP A 143 13.83 5.78 3.02
N GLU A 144 14.82 6.40 2.36
CA GLU A 144 15.13 7.83 2.42
C GLU A 144 14.11 8.72 1.67
N ASP A 145 13.37 8.15 0.72
CA ASP A 145 12.45 8.88 -0.17
C ASP A 145 11.03 9.04 0.45
N VAL A 146 10.78 8.40 1.60
CA VAL A 146 9.56 8.58 2.41
C VAL A 146 9.83 9.66 3.46
N GLN A 147 9.54 10.91 3.12
CA GLN A 147 9.66 12.04 4.05
C GLN A 147 8.35 12.20 4.84
N PHE A 148 8.41 12.03 6.16
CA PHE A 148 7.34 12.45 7.08
C PHE A 148 7.49 13.94 7.39
N GLU A 149 6.96 14.81 6.53
CA GLU A 149 7.01 16.24 6.80
C GLU A 149 5.77 16.69 7.59
N LEU A 150 5.99 17.16 8.82
CA LEU A 150 4.96 17.79 9.64
C LEU A 150 4.63 19.16 9.02
N TYR A 151 3.52 19.27 8.28
CA TYR A 151 3.04 20.58 7.83
C TYR A 151 2.60 21.40 9.06
N ASN A 152 3.46 22.33 9.49
CA ASN A 152 3.07 23.42 10.38
C ASN A 152 2.25 24.43 9.56
N SER A 153 1.06 24.77 10.07
CA SER A 153 0.06 25.64 9.44
C SER A 153 0.44 27.12 9.30
N ASP A 154 1.73 27.48 9.36
CA ASP A 154 2.15 28.88 9.52
C ASP A 154 2.73 29.52 8.24
N HIS A 155 2.26 29.12 7.05
CA HIS A 155 2.63 29.81 5.81
C HIS A 155 1.42 30.12 4.94
N ASN A 156 0.61 31.05 5.44
CA ASN A 156 -0.07 32.05 4.61
C ASN A 156 -0.46 33.26 5.47
N ALA A 157 0.53 34.07 5.81
CA ALA A 157 0.34 35.50 6.02
C ALA A 157 1.42 36.21 5.23
N THR A 158 1.02 36.72 4.07
CA THR A 158 1.70 37.74 3.29
C THR A 158 2.16 38.89 4.18
N GLU A 159 3.46 39.20 4.12
CA GLU A 159 4.03 40.52 3.80
C GLU A 159 5.41 40.34 3.14
#